data_AF-A0AAU7WD49-F1
#
_entry.id   AF-A0AAU7WD49-F1
#
_cell.length_a   1.000
_cell.length_b   1.000
_cell.length_c   1.000
_cell.angle_alpha   90.00
_cell.angle_beta   90.00
_cell.angle_gamma   90.00
#
_symmetry.space_group_name_H-M   'P 1'
#
loop_
_entity.id
_entity.type
_entity.pdbx_description
1 polymer ?
#
loop_
_entity_poly.entity_id
_entity_poly.type
_entity_poly.pdbx_seq_one_letter_code
_entity_poly.pdbx_strand_id
1 'polypeptide(L)'
;MTQRRDYLIFMRKQKSLTQKDVVNILKREYNIKITESYYGMIEQGARTPSLNVALAISSIFNANPESIFLTNSTTKCCEKEIPRR
;
A
#
# COMPACT_ATOMS: atom_id res chain seq x y z
N MET A 1 -0.97 -16.68 -6.72
CA MET A 1 -1.46 -15.54 -7.53
C MET A 1 -1.17 -14.27 -6.73
N THR A 2 -0.34 -13.37 -7.25
CA THR A 2 -0.06 -12.10 -6.57
C THR A 2 -1.31 -11.23 -6.67
N GLN A 3 -1.89 -10.82 -5.53
CA GLN A 3 -3.05 -9.94 -5.53
C GLN A 3 -2.61 -8.55 -5.98
N ARG A 4 -2.78 -8.26 -7.27
CA ARG A 4 -2.54 -6.94 -7.84
C ARG A 4 -3.42 -5.93 -7.14
N ARG A 5 -2.87 -4.77 -6.76
CA ARG A 5 -3.61 -3.71 -6.07
C ARG A 5 -4.33 -2.84 -7.09
N ASP A 6 -5.31 -3.41 -7.76
CA ASP A 6 -6.03 -2.75 -8.87
C ASP A 6 -6.69 -1.44 -8.43
N TYR A 7 -7.15 -1.37 -7.18
CA TYR A 7 -7.67 -0.14 -6.60
C TYR A 7 -6.62 0.99 -6.54
N LEU A 8 -5.38 0.68 -6.14
CA LEU A 8 -4.28 1.65 -6.13
C LEU A 8 -3.95 2.15 -7.54
N ILE A 9 -3.89 1.23 -8.50
CA ILE A 9 -3.62 1.56 -9.91
C ILE A 9 -4.74 2.43 -10.48
N PHE A 10 -5.99 2.10 -10.17
CA PHE A 10 -7.15 2.88 -10.57
C PHE A 10 -7.06 4.31 -10.04
N MET A 11 -6.82 4.51 -8.75
CA MET A 11 -6.72 5.86 -8.16
C MET A 11 -5.57 6.67 -8.76
N ARG A 12 -4.41 6.03 -9.00
CA ARG A 12 -3.28 6.69 -9.66
C ARG A 12 -3.66 7.18 -11.06
N LYS A 13 -4.33 6.34 -11.86
CA LYS A 13 -4.78 6.70 -13.21
C LYS A 13 -5.87 7.77 -13.20
N GLN A 14 -6.79 7.76 -12.24
CA GLN A 14 -7.81 8.81 -12.08
C GLN A 14 -7.19 10.19 -11.83
N LYS A 15 -6.04 10.24 -11.15
CA LYS A 15 -5.26 11.47 -10.95
C LYS A 15 -4.28 11.78 -12.09
N SER A 16 -4.27 11.00 -13.17
CA SER A 16 -3.32 11.14 -14.29
C SER A 16 -1.85 11.12 -13.87
N LEU A 17 -1.52 10.41 -12.79
CA LEU A 17 -0.16 10.34 -12.26
C LEU A 17 0.61 9.14 -12.83
N THR A 18 1.89 9.33 -13.14
CA THR A 18 2.81 8.22 -13.39
C THR A 18 3.33 7.61 -12.08
N GLN A 19 3.95 6.42 -12.14
CA GLN A 19 4.58 5.84 -10.96
C GLN A 19 5.71 6.74 -10.43
N LYS A 20 6.50 7.32 -11.34
CA LYS A 20 7.52 8.33 -11.04
C LYS A 20 6.94 9.55 -10.33
N ASP A 21 5.77 10.03 -10.72
CA ASP A 21 5.14 11.19 -10.06
C ASP A 21 4.78 10.88 -8.61
N VAL A 22 4.20 9.71 -8.35
CA VAL A 22 3.88 9.29 -6.98
C VAL A 22 5.14 9.21 -6.11
N VAL A 23 6.23 8.66 -6.64
CA VAL A 23 7.52 8.62 -5.94
C VAL A 23 8.07 10.03 -5.67
N ASN A 24 7.93 10.94 -6.63
CA ASN A 24 8.35 12.33 -6.45
C ASN A 24 7.52 13.04 -5.38
N ILE A 25 6.21 12.81 -5.34
CA ILE A 25 5.31 13.35 -4.30
C ILE A 25 5.71 12.81 -2.93
N LEU A 26 5.90 11.49 -2.80
CA LEU A 26 6.37 10.85 -1.56
C LEU A 26 7.68 11.45 -1.06
N LYS A 27 8.63 11.71 -1.97
CA LYS A 27 9.90 12.33 -1.63
C LYS A 27 9.77 13.78 -1.18
N ARG A 28 8.92 14.58 -1.86
CA ARG A 28 8.78 16.03 -1.61
C ARG A 28 7.90 16.34 -0.40
N GLU A 29 6.77 15.66 -0.26
CA GLU A 29 5.76 15.98 0.76
C GLU A 29 5.93 15.16 2.05
N TYR A 30 6.44 13.94 1.95
CA TYR A 30 6.53 13.01 3.09
C TYR A 30 7.98 12.65 3.47
N ASN A 31 8.98 13.21 2.76
CA ASN A 31 10.41 12.87 2.90
C ASN A 31 10.69 11.35 2.76
N ILE A 32 9.85 10.64 2.02
CA ILE A 32 9.96 9.20 1.78
C ILE A 32 10.72 8.97 0.47
N LYS A 33 11.92 8.41 0.57
CA LYS A 33 12.76 8.08 -0.59
C LYS A 33 12.59 6.62 -0.96
N ILE A 34 11.79 6.35 -1.98
CA ILE A 34 11.64 5.02 -2.60
C ILE A 34 11.97 5.10 -4.09
N THR A 35 12.13 3.94 -4.73
CA THR A 35 12.34 3.87 -6.18
C THR A 35 11.02 3.66 -6.92
N GLU A 36 10.98 4.00 -8.20
CA GLU A 36 9.84 3.73 -9.07
C GLU A 36 9.52 2.23 -9.14
N SER A 37 10.56 1.39 -9.25
CA SER A 37 10.41 -0.06 -9.21
C SER A 37 9.79 -0.55 -7.89
N TYR A 38 10.18 0.04 -6.75
CA TYR A 38 9.59 -0.30 -5.45
C TYR A 38 8.09 0.02 -5.41
N TYR A 39 7.69 1.20 -5.90
CA TYR A 39 6.28 1.56 -6.01
C TYR A 39 5.53 0.64 -6.99
N GLY A 40 6.13 0.28 -8.13
CA GLY A 40 5.55 -0.68 -9.07
C GLY A 40 5.33 -2.07 -8.44
N MET A 41 6.26 -2.54 -7.60
CA MET A 41 6.08 -3.79 -6.85
C MET A 41 4.94 -3.70 -5.82
N ILE A 42 4.69 -2.52 -5.24
CA ILE A 42 3.51 -2.29 -4.39
C ILE A 42 2.24 -2.40 -5.24
N GLU A 43 2.17 -1.74 -6.40
CA GLU A 43 0.99 -1.85 -7.29
C GLU A 43 0.72 -3.29 -7.73
N GLN A 44 1.76 -4.08 -7.96
CA GLN A 44 1.65 -5.48 -8.38
C GLN A 44 1.31 -6.45 -7.24
N GLY A 45 1.29 -6.01 -5.99
CA GLY A 45 1.11 -6.90 -4.84
C GLY A 45 2.37 -7.66 -4.42
N ALA A 46 3.49 -7.49 -5.13
CA ALA A 46 4.74 -8.21 -4.88
C ALA A 46 5.48 -7.74 -3.62
N ARG A 47 5.17 -6.51 -3.15
CA ARG A 47 5.71 -5.95 -1.91
C ARG A 47 4.60 -5.35 -1.06
N THR A 48 4.73 -5.51 0.25
CA THR A 48 3.94 -4.78 1.25
C THR A 48 4.77 -3.59 1.72
N PRO A 49 4.27 -2.34 1.60
CA PRO A 49 4.99 -1.17 2.07
C PRO A 49 5.10 -1.15 3.60
N SER A 50 6.05 -0.38 4.13
CA SER A 50 6.05 -0.03 5.56
C SER A 50 4.84 0.83 5.90
N LEU A 51 4.47 0.88 7.18
CA LEU A 51 3.32 1.67 7.65
C LEU A 51 3.38 3.12 7.17
N ASN A 52 4.53 3.78 7.32
CA ASN A 52 4.71 5.18 6.92
C ASN A 52 4.48 5.38 5.41
N VAL A 53 4.94 4.43 4.58
CA VAL A 53 4.72 4.47 3.12
C VAL A 53 3.27 4.21 2.78
N ALA A 54 2.62 3.25 3.45
CA ALA A 54 1.21 2.94 3.26
C ALA A 54 0.30 4.14 3.58
N LEU A 55 0.55 4.80 4.72
CA LEU A 55 -0.18 5.99 5.15
C LEU A 55 0.02 7.16 4.18
N ALA A 56 1.27 7.44 3.78
CA ALA A 56 1.54 8.51 2.83
C ALA A 56 0.86 8.28 1.46
N ILE A 57 0.91 7.05 0.93
CA ILE A 57 0.20 6.68 -0.30
C ILE A 57 -1.31 6.91 -0.14
N SER A 58 -1.86 6.52 1.01
CA SER A 58 -3.29 6.68 1.33
C SER A 58 -3.69 8.16 1.37
N SER A 59 -2.84 9.01 1.94
CA SER A 59 -3.02 10.47 1.95
C SER A 59 -2.98 11.07 0.54
N ILE A 60 -2.04 10.65 -0.33
CA ILE A 60 -1.95 11.12 -1.72
C ILE A 60 -3.25 10.85 -2.49
N PHE A 61 -3.85 9.68 -2.26
CA PHE A 61 -5.07 9.25 -2.95
C PHE A 61 -6.37 9.55 -2.19
N ASN A 62 -6.27 10.15 -0.99
CA ASN A 62 -7.41 10.40 -0.10
C ASN A 62 -8.29 9.15 0.10
N ALA A 63 -7.65 8.02 0.40
CA ALA A 63 -8.29 6.72 0.52
C ALA A 63 -7.88 6.03 1.82
N ASN A 64 -8.68 5.07 2.27
CA ASN A 64 -8.36 4.30 3.47
C ASN A 64 -7.22 3.29 3.16
N PRO A 65 -6.12 3.26 3.92
CA PRO A 65 -5.04 2.28 3.75
C PRO A 65 -5.52 0.83 3.77
N GLU A 66 -6.53 0.50 4.58
CA GLU A 66 -7.10 -0.84 4.64
C GLU A 66 -7.72 -1.23 3.31
N SER A 67 -8.44 -0.32 2.66
CA SER A 67 -9.05 -0.57 1.35
C SER A 67 -8.01 -0.78 0.24
N ILE A 68 -6.77 -0.27 0.43
CA ILE A 68 -5.67 -0.42 -0.52
C ILE A 68 -4.85 -1.70 -0.25
N PHE A 69 -4.59 -1.99 1.03
CA PHE A 69 -3.59 -2.97 1.44
C PHE A 69 -4.15 -4.21 2.14
N LEU A 70 -5.41 -4.19 2.58
CA LEU A 70 -6.06 -5.25 3.33
C LEU A 70 -7.17 -5.91 2.48
N THR A 71 -6.79 -6.82 1.58
CA THR A 71 -7.75 -7.70 0.90
C THR A 71 -8.02 -8.93 1.76
N ASN A 72 -9.29 -9.13 2.07
CA ASN A 72 -9.76 -10.03 3.10
C ASN A 72 -9.42 -11.51 2.83
N SER A 73 -8.47 -12.04 3.58
CA SER A 73 -8.56 -13.39 4.16
C SER A 73 -7.77 -13.34 5.44
N THR A 74 -8.43 -12.89 6.51
CA THR A 74 -8.06 -13.06 7.92
C THR A 74 -6.55 -13.21 8.16
N THR A 75 -5.90 -12.21 8.78
CA THR A 75 -4.79 -12.56 9.66
C THR A 75 -5.34 -13.66 10.57
N LYS A 76 -4.83 -14.90 10.45
CA LYS A 76 -4.94 -15.84 11.56
C LYS A 76 -4.26 -15.12 12.71
N CYS A 77 -5.06 -14.39 13.49
CA CYS A 77 -4.65 -13.94 14.79
C CYS A 77 -4.23 -15.22 15.50
N CYS A 78 -3.02 -15.27 16.03
CA CYS A 78 -2.59 -16.40 16.83
C CYS A 78 -3.59 -16.54 17.98
N GLU A 79 -4.57 -17.43 17.84
CA GLU A 79 -5.32 -17.96 18.96
C GLU A 79 -4.29 -18.73 19.78
N LYS A 80 -3.63 -18.04 20.71
CA LYS A 80 -3.06 -18.75 21.83
C LYS A 80 -4.27 -19.27 22.58
N GLU A 81 -4.56 -20.56 22.43
CA GLU A 81 -5.44 -21.26 23.37
C GLU A 81 -4.91 -20.93 24.77
N ILE A 82 -5.65 -20.09 25.50
CA ILE A 82 -5.38 -19.87 26.91
C ILE A 82 -5.78 -21.20 27.56
N PRO A 83 -4.86 -21.97 28.16
CA PRO A 83 -5.24 -23.16 28.88
C PRO A 83 -6.19 -22.72 29.99
N ARG A 84 -7.45 -23.13 29.92
CA ARG A 84 -8.37 -22.98 31.04
C ARG A 84 -7.81 -23.86 32.15
N ARG A 85 -7.22 -23.22 33.17
CA ARG A 85 -6.93 -23.85 34.45
C ARG A 85 -8.22 -24.16 35.18
#